data_AF-A0A329JA47-F1
#
_entry.id   AF-A0A329JA47-F1
#
_cell.length_a   1.000
_cell.length_b   1.000
_cell.length_c   1.000
_cell.angle_alpha   90.00
_cell.angle_beta   90.00
_cell.angle_gamma   90.00
#
_symmetry.space_group_name_H-M   'P 1'
#
loop_
_entity.id
_entity.type
_entity.pdbx_description
1 polymer ?
#
loop_
_entity_poly.entity_id
_entity_poly.type
_entity_poly.pdbx_seq_one_letter_code
_entity_poly.pdbx_strand_id
1 'polypeptide(L)'
;MNFNFIAFFFGIIYFFVLGLWRRNLSMVGIIVVVYLAIGFGSVILDIEISASFNRGLACGIYAWYACTANIAYYLKEIKGNNGWYPFKLQL
;
A
#
# COMPACT_ATOMS: atom_id res chain seq x y z
N MET A 1 -12.17 -3.91 -10.11
CA MET A 1 -11.40 -2.98 -9.24
C MET A 1 -12.14 -1.65 -9.20
N ASN A 2 -12.43 -1.11 -8.01
CA ASN A 2 -13.03 0.22 -7.84
C ASN A 2 -12.03 1.09 -7.07
N PHE A 3 -11.68 2.25 -7.61
CA PHE A 3 -10.70 3.18 -7.05
C PHE A 3 -11.35 4.03 -5.94
N ASN A 4 -10.85 3.90 -4.70
CA ASN A 4 -11.35 4.68 -3.58
C ASN A 4 -10.60 6.02 -3.45
N PHE A 5 -11.28 7.11 -3.80
CA PHE A 5 -10.72 8.46 -3.79
C PHE A 5 -10.23 8.90 -2.39
N ILE A 6 -10.95 8.55 -1.32
CA ILE A 6 -10.57 8.92 0.05
C ILE A 6 -9.31 8.17 0.47
N ALA A 7 -9.23 6.89 0.15
CA ALA A 7 -8.05 6.07 0.45
C ALA A 7 -6.81 6.47 -0.37
N PHE A 8 -6.97 7.21 -1.48
CA PHE A 8 -5.82 7.79 -2.17
C PHE A 8 -5.10 8.82 -1.29
N PHE A 9 -5.81 9.80 -0.75
CA PHE A 9 -5.19 10.85 0.06
C PHE A 9 -4.86 10.40 1.48
N PHE A 10 -5.65 9.49 2.04
CA PHE A 10 -5.57 9.12 3.45
C PHE A 10 -5.24 7.64 3.68
N GLY A 11 -4.69 6.93 2.69
CA GLY A 11 -4.58 5.46 2.67
C GLY A 11 -4.23 4.78 3.99
N ILE A 12 -3.07 5.13 4.58
CA ILE A 12 -2.61 4.54 5.84
C ILE A 12 -3.61 4.76 6.98
N ILE A 13 -4.07 6.01 7.17
CA ILE A 13 -5.00 6.38 8.24
C ILE A 13 -6.37 5.74 8.00
N TYR A 14 -6.84 5.77 6.76
CA TYR A 14 -8.11 5.23 6.31
C TYR A 14 -8.22 3.72 6.61
N PHE A 15 -7.15 2.95 6.38
CA PHE A 15 -7.13 1.52 6.70
C PHE A 15 -7.21 1.25 8.20
N PHE A 16 -6.64 2.11 9.06
CA PHE A 16 -6.83 1.99 10.50
C PHE A 16 -8.27 2.29 10.92
N VAL A 17 -8.89 3.33 10.37
CA VAL A 17 -10.29 3.68 10.65
C VAL A 17 -11.24 2.53 10.30
N LEU A 18 -11.00 1.83 9.19
CA LEU A 18 -11.79 0.67 8.78
C LEU A 18 -11.48 -0.62 9.58
N GLY A 19 -10.52 -0.59 10.50
CA GLY A 19 -10.10 -1.76 11.28
C GLY A 19 -9.31 -2.79 10.47
N LEU A 20 -8.70 -2.39 9.36
CA LEU A 20 -7.87 -3.21 8.46
C LEU A 20 -6.39 -3.22 8.88
N TRP A 21 -6.11 -3.08 10.18
CA TRP A 21 -4.77 -2.85 10.73
C TRP A 21 -3.75 -3.92 10.36
N ARG A 22 -4.14 -5.21 10.32
CA ARG A 22 -3.23 -6.32 9.96
C ARG A 22 -2.73 -6.19 8.52
N ARG A 23 -3.64 -5.95 7.58
CA ARG A 23 -3.27 -5.73 6.16
C ARG A 23 -2.47 -4.45 5.98
N ASN A 24 -2.85 -3.39 6.71
CA ASN A 24 -2.13 -2.12 6.66
C ASN A 24 -0.66 -2.31 7.04
N LEU A 25 -0.39 -3.03 8.14
CA LEU A 25 0.97 -3.34 8.57
C LEU A 25 1.75 -4.15 7.52
N SER A 26 1.12 -5.14 6.88
CA SER A 26 1.77 -5.88 5.79
C SER A 26 2.08 -4.99 4.58
N MET A 27 1.18 -4.09 4.20
CA MET A 27 1.41 -3.13 3.12
C MET A 27 2.54 -2.15 3.47
N VAL A 28 2.56 -1.63 4.70
CA VAL A 28 3.65 -0.79 5.22
C VAL A 28 4.99 -1.55 5.20
N GLY A 29 5.01 -2.82 5.59
CA GLY A 29 6.19 -3.67 5.51
C GLY A 29 6.74 -3.76 4.08
N ILE A 30 5.88 -3.97 3.08
CA ILE A 30 6.28 -4.00 1.67
C ILE A 30 6.83 -2.64 1.24
N ILE A 31 6.17 -1.55 1.62
CA ILE A 31 6.63 -0.19 1.30
C ILE A 31 8.04 0.06 1.86
N VAL A 32 8.29 -0.31 3.12
CA VAL A 32 9.62 -0.18 3.74
C VAL A 32 10.66 -0.98 2.96
N VAL A 33 10.37 -2.24 2.60
CA VAL A 33 11.28 -3.08 1.80
C VAL A 33 11.58 -2.45 0.45
N VAL A 34 10.58 -1.89 -0.24
CA VAL A 34 10.76 -1.20 -1.52
C VAL A 34 11.67 0.02 -1.36
N TYR A 35 11.44 0.87 -0.36
CA TYR A 35 12.28 2.04 -0.11
C TYR A 35 13.71 1.64 0.27
N LEU A 36 13.90 0.60 1.07
CA LEU A 36 15.23 0.07 1.40
C LEU A 36 15.94 -0.46 0.17
N ALA A 37 15.27 -1.27 -0.66
CA ALA A 37 15.85 -1.83 -1.88
C ALA A 37 16.29 -0.71 -2.84
N ILE A 38 15.46 0.31 -3.01
CA ILE A 38 15.76 1.49 -3.82
C ILE A 38 16.95 2.27 -3.22
N GLY A 39 16.97 2.49 -1.90
CA GLY A 39 18.06 3.23 -1.22
C GLY A 39 19.41 2.51 -1.26
N PHE A 40 19.44 1.20 -1.01
CA PHE A 40 20.65 0.40 -1.18
C PHE A 40 21.08 0.34 -2.65
N GLY A 41 20.13 0.17 -3.57
CA GLY A 41 20.40 0.16 -5.00
C GLY A 41 21.04 1.47 -5.50
N SER A 42 20.54 2.63 -5.04
CA SER A 42 21.13 3.92 -5.39
C SER A 42 22.57 4.07 -4.93
N VAL A 43 22.92 3.55 -3.74
CA VAL A 43 24.28 3.61 -3.21
C VAL A 43 25.22 2.67 -3.98
N ILE A 44 24.77 1.45 -4.29
CA ILE A 44 25.59 0.45 -5.00
C ILE A 44 25.87 0.87 -6.45
N LEU A 45 24.87 1.46 -7.11
CA LEU A 45 24.94 1.84 -8.52
C LEU A 45 25.41 3.28 -8.75
N ASP A 46 25.67 4.03 -7.68
CA ASP A 46 26.01 5.47 -7.72
C ASP A 46 24.97 6.30 -8.52
N ILE A 47 23.69 6.02 -8.29
CA ILE A 47 22.56 6.68 -8.96
C ILE A 47 21.90 7.66 -8.00
N GLU A 48 21.79 8.92 -8.41
CA GLU A 48 20.99 9.90 -7.68
C GLU A 48 19.49 9.73 -7.96
N ILE A 49 18.70 9.62 -6.89
CA ILE A 49 17.24 9.51 -7.00
C ILE A 49 16.63 10.90 -7.04
N SER A 50 16.07 11.25 -8.21
CA SER A 50 15.38 12.52 -8.40
C SER A 50 14.17 12.66 -7.47
N ALA A 51 13.88 13.90 -7.05
CA ALA A 51 12.68 14.22 -6.27
C ALA A 51 11.39 13.82 -7.02
N SER A 52 11.38 13.92 -8.36
CA SER A 52 10.25 13.51 -9.20
C SER A 52 9.97 12.02 -9.12
N PHE A 53 11.01 11.18 -9.11
CA PHE A 53 10.86 9.74 -8.93
C PHE A 53 10.26 9.42 -7.57
N ASN A 54 10.76 10.03 -6.50
CA ASN A 54 10.25 9.78 -5.15
C ASN A 54 8.77 10.20 -5.01
N ARG A 55 8.37 11.33 -5.60
CA ARG A 55 6.95 11.75 -5.66
C ARG A 55 6.11 10.78 -6.47
N GLY A 56 6.60 10.29 -7.61
CA GLY A 56 5.93 9.29 -8.44
C GLY A 56 5.70 7.98 -7.70
N LEU A 57 6.72 7.49 -6.99
CA LEU A 57 6.62 6.31 -6.14
C LEU A 57 5.59 6.50 -5.01
N ALA A 58 5.62 7.66 -4.33
CA ALA A 58 4.64 7.98 -3.30
C ALA A 58 3.21 7.97 -3.86
N CYS A 59 2.98 8.64 -5.00
CA CYS A 59 1.69 8.62 -5.70
C CYS A 59 1.24 7.18 -6.06
N GLY A 60 2.17 6.34 -6.52
CA GLY A 60 1.90 4.93 -6.80
C GLY A 60 1.48 4.14 -5.55
N ILE A 61 2.14 4.38 -4.42
CA ILE A 61 1.77 3.78 -3.12
C ILE A 61 0.36 4.20 -2.71
N TYR A 62 0.04 5.49 -2.79
CA TYR A 62 -1.30 6.01 -2.49
C TYR A 62 -2.38 5.49 -3.45
N ALA A 63 -2.07 5.34 -4.73
CA ALA A 63 -2.93 4.67 -5.71
C ALA A 63 -3.15 3.20 -5.35
N TRP A 64 -2.13 2.51 -4.84
CA TRP A 64 -2.27 1.14 -4.39
C TRP A 64 -3.24 1.02 -3.19
N TYR A 65 -3.16 1.93 -2.22
CA TYR A 65 -4.17 2.03 -1.15
C TYR A 65 -5.57 2.26 -1.71
N ALA A 66 -5.74 3.20 -2.65
CA ALA A 66 -7.01 3.49 -3.28
C ALA A 66 -7.64 2.27 -3.98
N CYS A 67 -6.84 1.50 -4.70
CA CYS A 67 -7.29 0.32 -5.42
C CYS A 67 -7.60 -0.88 -4.50
N THR A 68 -6.97 -0.96 -3.33
CA THR A 68 -7.11 -2.10 -2.40
C THR A 68 -8.17 -1.89 -1.33
N ALA A 69 -8.47 -0.64 -0.96
CA ALA A 69 -9.36 -0.32 0.16
C ALA A 69 -10.73 -1.01 0.08
N ASN A 70 -11.38 -0.92 -1.07
CA ASN A 70 -12.73 -1.47 -1.27
C ASN A 70 -12.74 -3.01 -1.17
N ILE A 71 -11.74 -3.68 -1.74
CA ILE A 71 -11.61 -5.14 -1.69
C ILE A 71 -11.26 -5.60 -0.26
N ALA A 72 -10.38 -4.87 0.42
CA ALA A 72 -9.99 -5.18 1.79
C ALA A 72 -11.16 -5.06 2.76
N TYR A 73 -11.94 -3.99 2.63
CA TYR A 73 -13.16 -3.78 3.41
C TYR A 73 -14.20 -4.87 3.15
N TYR A 74 -14.49 -5.18 1.88
CA TYR A 74 -15.42 -6.25 1.52
C TYR A 74 -15.02 -7.62 2.10
N LEU A 75 -13.74 -7.98 2.03
CA LEU A 75 -13.25 -9.24 2.59
C LEU A 75 -13.37 -9.29 4.12
N LYS A 76 -13.23 -8.16 4.80
CA LYS A 76 -13.40 -8.07 6.26
C LYS A 76 -14.87 -8.20 6.65
N GLU A 77 -15.75 -7.38 6.08
CA GLU A 77 -17.15 -7.31 6.50
C GLU A 77 -17.99 -8.48 6.01
N ILE A 78 -17.82 -8.89 4.75
CA ILE A 78 -18.68 -9.91 4.14
C ILE A 78 -18.12 -11.32 4.32
N LYS A 79 -16.79 -11.48 4.18
CA LYS A 79 -16.14 -12.81 4.29
C LYS A 79 -15.54 -13.09 5.66
N GLY A 80 -15.66 -12.16 6.63
CA GLY A 80 -15.08 -12.30 7.97
C GLY A 80 -13.54 -12.42 7.99
N ASN A 81 -12.88 -12.08 6.87
CA ASN A 81 -11.48 -12.42 6.62
C ASN A 81 -10.60 -11.19 6.73
N ASN A 82 -10.18 -10.91 7.97
CA ASN A 82 -9.27 -9.82 8.31
C ASN A 82 -7.82 -10.32 8.50
N GLY A 83 -7.30 -11.12 7.55
CA GLY A 83 -5.93 -11.64 7.59
C GLY A 83 -4.85 -10.63 7.22
N TRP A 84 -3.58 -11.07 7.25
CA TRP A 84 -2.40 -10.24 6.96
C TRP A 84 -2.11 -10.06 5.46
N TYR A 85 -2.51 -11.01 4.63
CA TYR A 85 -2.18 -10.98 3.20
C TYR A 85 -2.87 -9.81 2.47
N PRO A 86 -2.10 -8.88 1.87
CA PRO A 86 -2.67 -7.75 1.12
C PRO A 86 -3.27 -8.19 -0.21
N PHE A 87 -2.73 -9.26 -0.79
CA PHE A 87 -3.23 -9.91 -1.99
C PHE A 87 -3.86 -11.25 -1.61
N LYS A 88 -5.19 -11.31 -1.58
CA LYS A 88 -5.88 -12.58 -1.78
C LYS A 88 -6.38 -12.59 -3.21
N LEU A 89 -5.86 -13.48 -4.04
CA LEU A 89 -6.53 -13.84 -5.28
C LEU A 89 -7.91 -14.38 -4.88
N GLN A 90 -8.96 -13.78 -5.44
CA GLN A 90 -10.31 -14.31 -5.33
C GLN A 90 -10.39 -15.51 -6.27
N LEU A 91 -9.95 -16.69 -5.80
CA LEU A 91 -10.39 -17.98 -6.34
C LEU A 91 -11.56 -18.47 -5.50
#